data_AF-A0A7S2RTX6-F1
#
_entry.id   AF-A0A7S2RTX6-F1
#
_cell.length_a   1.000
_cell.length_b   1.000
_cell.length_c   1.000
_cell.angle_alpha   90.00
_cell.angle_beta   90.00
_cell.angle_gamma   90.00
#
_symmetry.space_group_name_H-M   'P 1'
#
loop_
_entity.id
_entity.type
_entity.pdbx_description
1 polymer ?
#
loop_
_entity_poly.entity_id
_entity_poly.type
_entity_poly.pdbx_seq_one_letter_code
_entity_poly.pdbx_strand_id
1 'polypeptide(L)'
;KARETLSKISASIEMKYLGDIVRELAITLKGGYQLHVRSATLHSVLLAVSEVYTSTEIHSSENMPPFDLCVPSMMDLIQQDVFGVASEMKEAQDVKKRVIKEAMGVKSYHSLEIIGRCINFNPTKDGINVNGQLCMSSVHSLITPFLERLRDPELEKSIIGKVKECLNRIVLGLSQNATSTPEKVLPFVHDTVSSFIHENSNENNTSDLDDSDDDEMI
;
A
#
# COMPACT_ATOMS: atom_id res chain seq x y z
N LYS A 1 8.70 18.28 -18.56
CA LYS A 1 9.79 19.15 -18.07
C LYS A 1 9.88 19.07 -16.53
N ALA A 2 9.01 19.71 -15.74
CA ALA A 2 9.11 19.67 -14.27
C ALA A 2 9.14 18.26 -13.64
N ARG A 3 8.20 17.37 -14.01
CA ARG A 3 8.18 15.98 -13.53
C ARG A 3 9.46 15.20 -13.85
N GLU A 4 9.96 15.34 -15.08
CA GLU A 4 11.18 14.66 -15.53
C GLU A 4 12.42 15.16 -14.78
N THR A 5 12.51 16.48 -14.56
CA THR A 5 13.55 17.07 -13.72
C THR A 5 13.48 16.53 -12.29
N LEU A 6 12.29 16.47 -11.69
CA LEU A 6 12.10 15.92 -10.35
C LEU A 6 12.50 14.44 -10.29
N SER A 7 12.12 13.62 -11.27
CA SER A 7 12.57 12.22 -11.37
C SER A 7 14.08 12.09 -11.41
N LYS A 8 14.77 12.90 -12.24
CA LYS A 8 16.24 12.89 -12.32
C LYS A 8 16.89 13.31 -11.01
N ILE A 9 16.36 14.35 -10.35
CA ILE A 9 16.83 14.78 -9.04
C ILE A 9 16.65 13.65 -8.03
N SER A 10 15.47 13.03 -7.98
CA SER A 10 15.14 11.95 -7.04
C SER A 10 16.09 10.75 -7.16
N ALA A 11 16.52 10.41 -8.38
CA ALA A 11 17.49 9.36 -8.64
C ALA A 11 18.96 9.77 -8.37
N SER A 12 19.25 11.07 -8.28
CA SER A 12 20.62 11.58 -8.10
C SER A 12 20.93 11.97 -6.65
N ILE A 13 19.91 12.27 -5.85
CA ILE A 13 20.06 12.62 -4.43
C ILE A 13 20.06 11.36 -3.56
N GLU A 14 20.49 11.50 -2.30
CA GLU A 14 20.43 10.41 -1.33
C GLU A 14 18.98 9.99 -1.02
N MET A 15 18.77 8.68 -0.86
CA MET A 15 17.44 8.08 -0.64
C MET A 15 16.69 8.66 0.57
N LYS A 16 17.41 9.15 1.59
CA LYS A 16 16.82 9.79 2.79
C LYS A 16 15.90 10.98 2.46
N TYR A 17 16.09 11.63 1.32
CA TYR A 17 15.27 12.77 0.87
C TYR A 17 14.01 12.35 0.11
N LEU A 18 13.82 11.06 -0.21
CA LEU A 18 12.63 10.59 -0.91
C LEU A 18 11.35 10.91 -0.11
N GLY A 19 11.40 10.74 1.22
CA GLY A 19 10.30 11.10 2.12
C GLY A 19 9.89 12.57 1.99
N ASP A 20 10.86 13.49 1.89
CA ASP A 20 10.58 14.90 1.67
C ASP A 20 9.92 15.16 0.32
N ILE A 21 10.40 14.53 -0.76
CA ILE A 21 9.78 14.67 -2.08
C ILE A 21 8.32 14.21 -2.05
N VAL A 22 8.05 13.03 -1.48
CA VAL A 22 6.69 12.48 -1.39
C VAL A 22 5.79 13.38 -0.55
N ARG A 23 6.29 13.89 0.58
CA ARG A 23 5.60 14.86 1.44
C ARG A 23 5.27 16.15 0.69
N GLU A 24 6.23 16.70 -0.05
CA GLU A 24 6.01 17.93 -0.83
C GLU A 24 4.97 17.73 -1.95
N LEU A 25 4.95 16.55 -2.60
CA LEU A 25 3.89 16.20 -3.54
C LEU A 25 2.51 16.13 -2.87
N ALA A 26 2.43 15.57 -1.67
CA ALA A 26 1.19 15.47 -0.91
C ALA A 26 0.62 16.84 -0.55
N ILE A 27 1.46 17.77 -0.08
CA ILE A 27 1.02 19.10 0.34
C ILE A 27 0.85 20.08 -0.81
N THR A 28 1.49 19.88 -1.96
CA THR A 28 1.40 20.83 -3.08
C THR A 28 0.21 20.54 -4.00
N LEU A 29 -0.13 19.26 -4.19
CA LEU A 29 -1.13 18.81 -5.16
C LEU A 29 -2.36 18.24 -4.46
N LYS A 30 -3.26 19.11 -4.01
CA LYS A 30 -4.32 18.77 -3.05
C LYS A 30 -5.69 18.45 -3.66
N GLY A 31 -5.99 18.83 -4.91
CA GLY A 31 -7.36 18.71 -5.41
C GLY A 31 -7.56 18.73 -6.92
N GLY A 32 -8.71 18.21 -7.35
CA GLY A 32 -9.12 18.18 -8.75
C GLY A 32 -8.08 17.51 -9.66
N TYR A 33 -7.77 18.15 -10.80
CA TYR A 33 -6.78 17.63 -11.75
C TYR A 33 -5.38 17.45 -11.16
N GLN A 34 -5.02 18.20 -10.11
CA GLN A 34 -3.71 18.09 -9.46
C GLN A 34 -3.51 16.71 -8.83
N LEU A 35 -4.58 16.03 -8.40
CA LEU A 35 -4.50 14.66 -7.86
C LEU A 35 -3.99 13.68 -8.92
N HIS A 36 -4.40 13.84 -10.18
CA HIS A 36 -3.88 13.02 -11.28
C HIS A 36 -2.40 13.31 -11.58
N VAL A 37 -2.02 14.59 -11.52
CA VAL A 37 -0.61 15.00 -11.67
C VAL A 37 0.22 14.40 -10.54
N ARG A 38 -0.30 14.37 -9.30
CA ARG A 38 0.35 13.79 -8.12
C ARG A 38 0.66 12.32 -8.33
N SER A 39 -0.34 11.51 -8.68
CA SER A 39 -0.17 10.07 -8.92
C SER A 39 0.79 9.78 -10.07
N ALA A 40 0.70 10.57 -11.16
CA ALA A 40 1.62 10.42 -12.29
C ALA A 40 3.06 10.82 -11.96
N THR A 41 3.24 11.82 -11.08
CA THR A 41 4.57 12.28 -10.66
C THR A 41 5.19 11.32 -9.66
N LEU A 42 4.42 10.83 -8.68
CA LEU A 42 4.87 9.77 -7.76
C LEU A 42 5.39 8.56 -8.53
N HIS A 43 4.62 8.08 -9.51
CA HIS A 43 5.02 6.97 -10.35
C HIS A 43 6.33 7.24 -11.11
N SER A 44 6.48 8.42 -11.74
CA SER A 44 7.71 8.77 -12.44
C SER A 44 8.92 8.92 -11.51
N VAL A 45 8.72 9.36 -10.27
CA VAL A 45 9.78 9.40 -9.25
C VAL A 45 10.18 7.98 -8.87
N LEU A 46 9.21 7.12 -8.55
CA LEU A 46 9.45 5.72 -8.19
C LEU A 46 10.16 4.95 -9.29
N LEU A 47 9.77 5.16 -10.55
CA LEU A 47 10.43 4.53 -11.69
C LEU A 47 11.92 4.91 -11.76
N ALA A 48 12.23 6.21 -11.70
CA ALA A 48 13.62 6.68 -11.74
C ALA A 48 14.44 6.21 -10.53
N VAL A 49 13.82 6.18 -9.33
CA VAL A 49 14.46 5.65 -8.13
C VAL A 49 14.75 4.15 -8.27
N SER A 50 13.82 3.38 -8.83
CA SER A 50 13.98 1.93 -9.00
C SER A 50 15.09 1.52 -9.97
N GLU A 51 15.52 2.43 -10.86
CA GLU A 51 16.64 2.19 -11.77
C GLU A 51 18.00 2.28 -11.08
N VAL A 52 18.10 3.05 -9.99
CA VAL A 52 19.35 3.32 -9.26
C VAL A 52 19.41 2.66 -7.89
N TYR A 53 18.27 2.23 -7.36
CA TYR A 53 18.15 1.63 -6.03
C TYR A 53 17.75 0.16 -6.12
N THR A 54 18.46 -0.67 -5.38
CA THR A 54 18.10 -2.07 -5.16
C THR A 54 18.23 -2.35 -3.67
N SER A 55 17.17 -2.88 -3.07
CA SER A 55 17.22 -3.31 -1.68
C SER A 55 18.15 -4.50 -1.54
N THR A 56 19.03 -4.47 -0.55
CA THR A 56 19.97 -5.55 -0.25
C THR A 56 19.83 -5.95 1.22
N GLU A 57 20.06 -7.22 1.52
CA GLU A 57 19.97 -7.75 2.90
C GLU A 57 21.04 -7.17 3.85
N ILE A 58 21.98 -6.38 3.33
CA ILE A 58 23.13 -5.82 4.06
C ILE A 58 22.72 -4.64 4.97
N HIS A 59 21.49 -4.14 4.85
CA HIS A 59 20.97 -3.17 5.80
C HIS A 59 20.81 -3.86 7.16
N SER A 60 21.82 -3.65 8.01
CA SER A 60 21.94 -4.15 9.37
C SER A 60 20.59 -4.15 10.09
N SER A 61 20.24 -5.32 10.63
CA SER A 61 19.02 -5.71 11.37
C SER A 61 18.38 -4.67 12.30
N GLU A 62 19.07 -3.58 12.64
CA GLU A 62 18.62 -2.61 13.64
C GLU A 62 17.89 -1.39 13.03
N ASN A 63 18.08 -1.08 11.73
CA ASN A 63 17.49 0.11 11.12
C ASN A 63 16.83 -0.18 9.77
N MET A 64 15.59 0.31 9.63
CA MET A 64 14.83 0.21 8.39
C MET A 64 15.47 1.04 7.27
N PRO A 65 15.58 0.53 6.02
CA PRO A 65 16.19 1.30 4.94
C PRO A 65 15.44 2.62 4.65
N PRO A 66 16.12 3.65 4.11
CA PRO A 66 15.47 4.94 3.87
C PRO A 66 14.29 4.89 2.89
N PHE A 67 14.31 3.97 1.92
CA PHE A 67 13.18 3.75 1.01
C PHE A 67 11.95 3.21 1.77
N ASP A 68 12.19 2.21 2.62
CA ASP A 68 11.21 1.53 3.46
C ASP A 68 10.50 2.50 4.43
N LEU A 69 11.23 3.45 5.01
CA LEU A 69 10.65 4.52 5.83
C LEU A 69 9.66 5.41 5.08
N CYS A 70 9.78 5.51 3.75
CA CYS A 70 8.90 6.32 2.92
C CYS A 70 7.63 5.56 2.48
N VAL A 71 7.57 4.24 2.66
CA VAL A 71 6.45 3.40 2.20
C VAL A 71 5.10 3.86 2.72
N PRO A 72 4.90 4.18 4.02
CA PRO A 72 3.62 4.66 4.52
C PRO A 72 3.13 5.90 3.77
N SER A 73 3.99 6.90 3.56
CA SER A 73 3.62 8.13 2.84
C SER A 73 3.29 7.89 1.37
N MET A 74 3.97 6.95 0.70
CA MET A 74 3.63 6.56 -0.68
C MET A 74 2.28 5.85 -0.72
N MET A 75 2.01 4.99 0.27
CA MET A 75 0.75 4.26 0.40
C MET A 75 -0.43 5.20 0.63
N ASP A 76 -0.28 6.25 1.43
CA ASP A 76 -1.32 7.26 1.62
C ASP A 76 -1.73 7.92 0.29
N LEU A 77 -0.75 8.28 -0.54
CA LEU A 77 -1.01 8.88 -1.85
C LEU A 77 -1.68 7.90 -2.82
N ILE A 78 -1.25 6.64 -2.81
CA ILE A 78 -1.82 5.58 -3.67
C ILE A 78 -3.26 5.29 -3.24
N GLN A 79 -3.53 5.15 -1.95
CA GLN A 79 -4.88 4.89 -1.45
C GLN A 79 -5.84 6.04 -1.82
N GLN A 80 -5.40 7.29 -1.68
CA GLN A 80 -6.20 8.45 -2.09
C GLN A 80 -6.48 8.47 -3.61
N ASP A 81 -5.57 7.99 -4.46
CA ASP A 81 -5.81 7.93 -5.91
C ASP A 81 -6.69 6.75 -6.32
N VAL A 82 -6.55 5.60 -5.66
CA VAL A 82 -7.28 4.37 -6.01
C VAL A 82 -8.69 4.36 -5.43
N PHE A 83 -8.88 4.83 -4.19
CA PHE A 83 -10.14 4.75 -3.47
C PHE A 83 -10.74 6.11 -3.08
N GLY A 84 -10.02 7.21 -3.28
CA GLY A 84 -10.51 8.55 -2.93
C GLY A 84 -11.27 9.24 -4.06
N VAL A 85 -11.58 10.51 -3.84
CA VAL A 85 -12.34 11.39 -4.75
C VAL A 85 -11.76 11.41 -6.18
N ALA A 86 -10.43 11.27 -6.35
CA ALA A 86 -9.82 11.20 -7.67
C ALA A 86 -10.29 9.98 -8.48
N SER A 87 -10.57 8.87 -7.81
CA SER A 87 -11.11 7.63 -8.42
C SER A 87 -12.56 7.82 -8.84
N GLU A 88 -13.38 8.37 -7.95
CA GLU A 88 -14.80 8.68 -8.21
C GLU A 88 -14.95 9.66 -9.39
N MET A 89 -14.09 10.69 -9.45
CA MET A 89 -14.06 11.64 -10.56
C MET A 89 -13.70 10.97 -11.89
N LYS A 90 -12.80 9.98 -11.90
CA LYS A 90 -12.47 9.20 -13.10
C LYS A 90 -13.68 8.38 -13.56
N GLU A 91 -14.33 7.68 -12.64
CA GLU A 91 -15.50 6.84 -12.94
C GLU A 91 -16.68 7.67 -13.45
N ALA A 92 -16.96 8.83 -12.86
CA ALA A 92 -18.01 9.74 -13.32
C ALA A 92 -17.73 10.35 -14.70
N GLN A 93 -16.46 10.54 -15.07
CA GLN A 93 -16.05 11.03 -16.39
C GLN A 93 -16.12 9.94 -17.47
N ASP A 94 -15.77 8.69 -17.13
CA ASP A 94 -15.81 7.54 -18.04
C ASP A 94 -17.24 7.20 -18.49
N VAL A 95 -18.25 7.49 -17.67
CA VAL A 95 -19.67 7.40 -18.06
C VAL A 95 -20.01 8.38 -19.20
N LYS A 96 -19.26 9.48 -19.36
CA LYS A 96 -19.52 10.55 -20.34
C LYS A 96 -18.62 10.52 -21.59
N LYS A 97 -17.47 9.83 -21.57
CA LYS A 97 -16.54 9.77 -22.72
C LYS A 97 -15.91 8.38 -22.85
N ARG A 98 -16.32 7.63 -23.87
CA ARG A 98 -15.84 6.27 -24.18
C ARG A 98 -14.41 6.19 -24.76
N VAL A 99 -13.64 7.28 -24.75
CA VAL A 99 -12.32 7.37 -25.40
C VAL A 99 -11.37 8.20 -24.53
N ILE A 100 -10.63 7.53 -23.64
CA ILE A 100 -9.19 7.66 -23.31
C ILE A 100 -8.96 6.60 -22.21
N LYS A 101 -8.87 5.34 -22.63
CA LYS A 101 -9.06 4.18 -21.76
C LYS A 101 -7.78 3.60 -21.13
N GLU A 102 -6.61 4.19 -21.34
CA GLU A 102 -5.34 3.51 -21.00
C GLU A 102 -4.36 4.28 -20.10
N ALA A 103 -4.55 5.57 -19.81
CA ALA A 103 -3.45 6.38 -19.22
C ALA A 103 -3.67 6.93 -17.80
N MET A 104 -4.88 6.85 -17.22
CA MET A 104 -5.25 7.66 -16.05
C MET A 104 -5.37 6.90 -14.72
N GLY A 105 -5.67 5.59 -14.73
CA GLY A 105 -5.77 4.76 -13.51
C GLY A 105 -4.57 3.84 -13.25
N VAL A 106 -3.79 3.54 -14.29
CA VAL A 106 -2.80 2.45 -14.30
C VAL A 106 -1.55 2.76 -13.45
N LYS A 107 -1.22 4.05 -13.25
CA LYS A 107 0.07 4.46 -12.66
C LYS A 107 0.18 4.14 -11.17
N SER A 108 -0.89 4.27 -10.40
CA SER A 108 -0.87 3.95 -8.96
C SER A 108 -0.72 2.45 -8.73
N TYR A 109 -1.42 1.63 -9.53
CA TYR A 109 -1.24 0.18 -9.56
C TYR A 109 0.19 -0.23 -9.94
N HIS A 110 0.79 0.40 -10.96
CA HIS A 110 2.19 0.14 -11.32
C HIS A 110 3.18 0.64 -10.26
N SER A 111 2.83 1.69 -9.52
CA SER A 111 3.65 2.18 -8.41
C SER A 111 3.73 1.16 -7.28
N LEU A 112 2.63 0.44 -6.98
CA LEU A 112 2.63 -0.67 -6.02
C LEU A 112 3.60 -1.78 -6.43
N GLU A 113 3.66 -2.12 -7.71
CA GLU A 113 4.59 -3.11 -8.25
C GLU A 113 6.05 -2.66 -8.05
N ILE A 114 6.36 -1.40 -8.34
CA ILE A 114 7.70 -0.83 -8.13
C ILE A 114 8.06 -0.84 -6.63
N ILE A 115 7.15 -0.42 -5.76
CA ILE A 115 7.38 -0.43 -4.31
C ILE A 115 7.65 -1.86 -3.84
N GLY A 116 6.83 -2.83 -4.25
CA GLY A 116 7.03 -4.25 -3.92
C GLY A 116 8.41 -4.78 -4.35
N ARG A 117 8.92 -4.33 -5.50
CA ARG A 117 10.28 -4.68 -5.96
C ARG A 117 11.40 -4.05 -5.11
N CYS A 118 11.17 -2.84 -4.62
CA CYS A 118 12.19 -2.01 -3.97
C CYS A 118 12.23 -2.13 -2.44
N ILE A 119 11.18 -2.55 -1.75
CA ILE A 119 11.22 -2.67 -0.28
C ILE A 119 12.21 -3.74 0.18
N ASN A 120 12.67 -3.64 1.43
CA ASN A 120 13.28 -4.77 2.11
C ASN A 120 12.16 -5.65 2.71
N PHE A 121 12.03 -6.87 2.20
CA PHE A 121 11.07 -7.83 2.72
C PHE A 121 11.56 -8.38 4.07
N ASN A 122 11.11 -7.73 5.13
CA ASN A 122 11.27 -8.20 6.50
C ASN A 122 9.91 -8.18 7.22
N PRO A 123 9.26 -9.34 7.41
CA PRO A 123 7.92 -9.41 7.99
C PRO A 123 7.89 -9.24 9.52
N THR A 124 8.98 -8.86 10.18
CA THR A 124 8.97 -8.58 11.62
C THR A 124 8.08 -7.37 11.93
N LYS A 125 7.10 -7.55 12.83
CA LYS A 125 6.12 -6.50 13.20
C LYS A 125 6.74 -5.32 13.96
N ASP A 126 7.94 -5.51 14.51
CA ASP A 126 8.68 -4.53 15.31
C ASP A 126 9.92 -4.01 14.55
N GLY A 127 9.69 -3.16 13.54
CA GLY A 127 10.77 -2.37 12.96
C GLY A 127 11.10 -1.18 13.86
N ILE A 128 12.36 -0.78 13.94
CA ILE A 128 12.77 0.48 14.61
C ILE A 128 13.08 1.51 13.52
N ASN A 129 12.45 2.68 13.59
CA ASN A 129 12.76 3.80 12.70
C ASN A 129 13.98 4.60 13.19
N VAL A 130 14.45 5.56 12.38
CA VAL A 130 15.60 6.43 12.72
C VAL A 130 15.44 7.24 14.03
N ASN A 131 14.23 7.33 14.57
CA ASN A 131 13.92 8.03 15.81
C ASN A 131 13.74 7.08 17.01
N GLY A 132 14.03 5.79 16.86
CA GLY A 132 13.90 4.79 17.92
C GLY A 132 12.46 4.37 18.21
N GLN A 133 11.50 4.67 17.33
CA GLN A 133 10.10 4.32 17.51
C GLN A 133 9.76 3.02 16.78
N LEU A 134 8.90 2.22 17.39
CA LEU A 134 8.30 1.05 16.76
C LEU A 134 7.49 1.49 15.54
N CYS A 135 7.81 0.92 14.39
CA CYS A 135 7.11 1.12 13.14
C CYS A 135 6.78 -0.22 12.50
N MET A 136 5.62 -0.27 11.85
CA MET A 136 5.25 -1.42 11.03
C MET A 136 6.30 -1.65 9.95
N SER A 137 6.66 -2.91 9.69
CA SER A 137 7.51 -3.23 8.55
C SER A 137 6.90 -2.76 7.24
N SER A 138 7.74 -2.52 6.23
CA SER A 138 7.33 -2.08 4.90
C SER A 138 6.33 -3.00 4.22
N VAL A 139 6.49 -4.32 4.38
CA VAL A 139 5.55 -5.29 3.79
C VAL A 139 4.17 -5.18 4.45
N HIS A 140 4.11 -4.99 5.76
CA HIS A 140 2.86 -4.75 6.46
C HIS A 140 2.27 -3.40 6.05
N SER A 141 3.06 -2.31 6.01
CA SER A 141 2.58 -1.01 5.52
C SER A 141 2.04 -1.06 4.08
N LEU A 142 2.59 -1.93 3.24
CA LEU A 142 2.16 -2.12 1.85
C LEU A 142 0.85 -2.90 1.73
N ILE A 143 0.65 -3.93 2.56
CA ILE A 143 -0.45 -4.90 2.39
C ILE A 143 -1.62 -4.64 3.36
N THR A 144 -1.35 -4.26 4.61
CA THR A 144 -2.37 -4.07 5.66
C THR A 144 -3.52 -3.14 5.25
N PRO A 145 -3.30 -1.99 4.60
CA PRO A 145 -4.43 -1.10 4.26
C PRO A 145 -5.45 -1.74 3.32
N PHE A 146 -5.01 -2.66 2.45
CA PHE A 146 -5.90 -3.39 1.55
C PHE A 146 -6.63 -4.52 2.27
N LEU A 147 -5.94 -5.21 3.18
CA LEU A 147 -6.50 -6.27 4.00
C LEU A 147 -7.56 -5.73 4.96
N GLU A 148 -7.30 -4.60 5.62
CA GLU A 148 -8.28 -3.91 6.48
C GLU A 148 -9.52 -3.51 5.69
N ARG A 149 -9.35 -3.07 4.44
CA ARG A 149 -10.48 -2.70 3.58
C ARG A 149 -11.36 -3.91 3.24
N LEU A 150 -10.78 -5.10 3.08
CA LEU A 150 -11.53 -6.35 2.84
C LEU A 150 -12.28 -6.86 4.06
N ARG A 151 -12.02 -6.33 5.26
CA ARG A 151 -12.76 -6.67 6.48
C ARG A 151 -14.12 -5.97 6.57
N ASP A 152 -14.35 -4.94 5.75
CA ASP A 152 -15.63 -4.26 5.71
C ASP A 152 -16.72 -5.17 5.09
N PRO A 153 -17.75 -5.57 5.85
CA PRO A 153 -18.82 -6.44 5.35
C PRO A 153 -19.70 -5.76 4.29
N GLU A 154 -19.74 -4.42 4.27
CA GLU A 154 -20.55 -3.63 3.32
C GLU A 154 -19.76 -3.21 2.08
N LEU A 155 -18.56 -3.77 1.87
CA LEU A 155 -17.67 -3.39 0.78
C LEU A 155 -18.29 -3.65 -0.61
N GLU A 156 -18.32 -2.61 -1.44
CA GLU A 156 -18.84 -2.69 -2.80
C GLU A 156 -17.97 -3.61 -3.69
N LYS A 157 -18.61 -4.39 -4.59
CA LYS A 157 -17.93 -5.28 -5.53
C LYS A 157 -16.89 -4.58 -6.42
N SER A 158 -17.12 -3.32 -6.79
CA SER A 158 -16.16 -2.55 -7.59
C SER A 158 -14.86 -2.30 -6.81
N ILE A 159 -14.96 -2.02 -5.51
CA ILE A 159 -13.82 -1.80 -4.61
C ILE A 159 -13.06 -3.11 -4.38
N ILE A 160 -13.76 -4.24 -4.22
CA ILE A 160 -13.12 -5.57 -4.16
C ILE A 160 -12.24 -5.82 -5.40
N GLY A 161 -12.74 -5.47 -6.59
CA GLY A 161 -11.97 -5.56 -7.83
C GLY A 161 -10.69 -4.72 -7.81
N LYS A 162 -10.77 -3.48 -7.31
CA LYS A 162 -9.60 -2.58 -7.17
C LYS A 162 -8.59 -3.12 -6.16
N VAL A 163 -9.06 -3.62 -5.00
CA VAL A 163 -8.19 -4.22 -3.98
C VAL A 163 -7.47 -5.45 -4.54
N LYS A 164 -8.18 -6.33 -5.24
CA LYS A 164 -7.59 -7.50 -5.89
C LYS A 164 -6.48 -7.12 -6.89
N GLU A 165 -6.70 -6.10 -7.71
CA GLU A 165 -5.65 -5.60 -8.62
C GLU A 165 -4.45 -5.02 -7.86
N CYS A 166 -4.68 -4.27 -6.77
CA CYS A 166 -3.59 -3.76 -5.93
C CYS A 166 -2.73 -4.89 -5.37
N LEU A 167 -3.36 -5.91 -4.78
CA LEU A 167 -2.67 -7.07 -4.22
C LEU A 167 -1.92 -7.84 -5.31
N ASN A 168 -2.51 -8.04 -6.49
CA ASN A 168 -1.83 -8.68 -7.62
C ASN A 168 -0.56 -7.90 -8.03
N ARG A 169 -0.63 -6.57 -8.08
CA ARG A 169 0.54 -5.72 -8.41
C ARG A 169 1.64 -5.81 -7.37
N ILE A 170 1.27 -5.85 -6.09
CA ILE A 170 2.21 -6.07 -5.00
C ILE A 170 2.90 -7.42 -5.16
N VAL A 171 2.14 -8.49 -5.42
CA VAL A 171 2.70 -9.84 -5.65
C VAL A 171 3.68 -9.84 -6.83
N LEU A 172 3.33 -9.18 -7.95
CA LEU A 172 4.23 -9.03 -9.10
C LEU A 172 5.54 -8.34 -8.71
N GLY A 173 5.47 -7.27 -7.91
CA GLY A 173 6.66 -6.58 -7.40
C GLY A 173 7.51 -7.46 -6.48
N LEU A 174 6.87 -8.09 -5.49
CA LEU A 174 7.52 -8.95 -4.50
C LEU A 174 8.19 -10.18 -5.14
N SER A 175 7.61 -10.74 -6.20
CA SER A 175 8.20 -11.86 -6.95
C SER A 175 9.51 -11.52 -7.66
N GLN A 176 9.77 -10.23 -7.89
CA GLN A 176 11.01 -9.72 -8.48
C GLN A 176 11.96 -9.15 -7.43
N ASN A 177 11.59 -9.24 -6.15
CA ASN A 177 12.36 -8.70 -5.04
C ASN A 177 13.31 -9.77 -4.50
N ALA A 178 14.62 -9.48 -4.50
CA ALA A 178 15.65 -10.40 -4.06
C ALA A 178 15.59 -10.72 -2.54
N THR A 179 14.98 -9.84 -1.74
CA THR A 179 14.85 -10.02 -0.28
C THR A 179 13.63 -10.87 0.11
N SER A 180 12.71 -11.13 -0.83
CA SER A 180 11.52 -11.97 -0.65
C SER A 180 11.87 -13.46 -0.72
N THR A 181 12.58 -13.96 0.29
CA THR A 181 12.96 -15.38 0.34
C THR A 181 11.82 -16.25 0.86
N PRO A 182 11.68 -17.52 0.41
CA PRO A 182 10.60 -18.41 0.86
C PRO A 182 10.52 -18.57 2.38
N GLU A 183 11.66 -18.53 3.08
CA GLU A 183 11.76 -18.67 4.53
C GLU A 183 11.08 -17.52 5.27
N LYS A 184 11.06 -16.32 4.67
CA LYS A 184 10.38 -15.14 5.22
C LYS A 184 8.93 -15.06 4.73
N VAL A 185 8.70 -15.39 3.46
CA VAL A 185 7.38 -15.25 2.81
C VAL A 185 6.37 -16.27 3.34
N LEU A 186 6.77 -17.53 3.55
CA LEU A 186 5.84 -18.58 3.97
C LEU A 186 5.23 -18.31 5.36
N PRO A 187 6.00 -17.97 6.41
CA PRO A 187 5.44 -17.57 7.70
C PRO A 187 4.54 -16.34 7.58
N PHE A 188 4.97 -15.34 6.80
CA PHE A 188 4.17 -14.12 6.59
C PHE A 188 2.80 -14.43 5.96
N VAL A 189 2.76 -15.28 4.92
CA VAL A 189 1.50 -15.69 4.28
C VAL A 189 0.63 -16.48 5.25
N HIS A 190 1.22 -17.42 6.00
CA HIS A 190 0.50 -18.16 7.03
C HIS A 190 -0.14 -17.22 8.05
N ASP A 191 0.64 -16.31 8.64
CA ASP A 191 0.14 -15.39 9.68
C ASP A 191 -0.94 -14.46 9.14
N THR A 192 -0.75 -13.99 7.90
CA THR A 192 -1.75 -13.17 7.20
C THR A 192 -3.03 -13.95 7.00
N VAL A 193 -3.00 -15.15 6.41
CA VAL A 193 -4.22 -15.93 6.10
C VAL A 193 -4.91 -16.43 7.37
N SER A 194 -4.15 -16.94 8.34
CA SER A 194 -4.69 -17.45 9.61
C SER A 194 -5.44 -16.37 10.37
N SER A 195 -4.98 -15.10 10.32
CA SER A 195 -5.71 -13.99 10.93
C SER A 195 -7.12 -13.80 10.35
N PHE A 196 -7.29 -14.00 9.04
CA PHE A 196 -8.60 -13.90 8.37
C PHE A 196 -9.51 -15.12 8.63
N ILE A 197 -8.95 -16.32 8.73
CA ILE A 197 -9.74 -17.53 8.96
C ILE A 197 -10.25 -17.59 10.41
N HIS A 198 -9.38 -17.26 11.37
CA HIS A 198 -9.74 -17.34 12.78
C HIS A 198 -10.69 -16.22 13.23
N GLU A 199 -10.61 -15.02 12.66
CA GLU A 199 -11.59 -13.94 12.95
C GLU A 199 -13.02 -14.35 12.55
N ASN A 200 -13.21 -14.94 11.37
CA ASN A 200 -14.52 -15.42 10.90
C ASN A 200 -15.12 -16.54 11.77
N SER A 201 -14.29 -17.25 12.55
CA SER A 201 -14.74 -18.34 13.42
C SER A 201 -15.30 -17.84 14.75
N ASN A 202 -14.89 -16.64 15.21
CA ASN A 202 -15.32 -16.07 16.49
C ASN A 202 -16.65 -15.32 16.40
N GLU A 203 -17.00 -14.75 15.24
CA GLU A 203 -18.28 -14.06 15.04
C GLU A 203 -19.49 -15.01 15.02
N ASN A 204 -19.30 -16.29 14.66
CA ASN A 204 -20.39 -17.28 14.61
C ASN A 204 -20.76 -17.91 15.96
N ASN A 205 -20.05 -17.61 17.05
CA ASN A 205 -20.25 -18.26 18.36
C ASN A 205 -20.90 -17.35 19.42
N THR A 206 -21.36 -16.14 19.07
CA THR A 206 -21.91 -15.17 20.04
C THR A 206 -23.43 -14.94 19.92
N SER A 207 -24.15 -15.69 19.08
CA SER A 207 -25.61 -15.53 18.92
C SER A 207 -26.49 -16.43 19.80
N ASP A 208 -25.94 -17.40 20.54
CA ASP A 208 -26.74 -18.51 21.10
C ASP A 208 -26.69 -18.62 22.64
N LEU A 209 -26.51 -17.52 23.38
CA LEU A 209 -26.60 -17.52 24.84
C LEU A 209 -27.24 -16.23 25.39
N ASP A 210 -28.54 -16.05 25.15
CA ASP A 210 -29.40 -15.28 26.05
C ASP A 210 -30.87 -15.66 25.76
N ASP A 211 -31.31 -16.76 26.38
CA ASP A 211 -32.72 -16.99 26.70
C ASP A 211 -32.79 -18.07 27.77
N SER A 212 -32.70 -17.65 29.02
CA SER A 212 -33.19 -18.44 30.15
C SER A 212 -33.89 -17.47 31.09
N ASP A 213 -35.15 -17.18 30.76
CA ASP A 213 -36.08 -16.46 31.61
C ASP A 213 -36.20 -17.17 32.97
N ASP A 214 -35.87 -16.42 34.02
CA ASP A 214 -36.26 -16.69 35.40
C ASP A 214 -37.78 -16.47 35.54
N ASP A 215 -38.55 -17.55 35.64
CA ASP A 215 -39.93 -17.51 36.12
C ASP A 215 -39.96 -18.06 37.57
N GLU A 216 -39.68 -17.17 38.52
CA GLU A 216 -39.88 -17.39 39.96
C GLU A 216 -41.29 -16.89 40.34
N MET A 217 -42.26 -17.81 40.41
CA MET A 217 -43.47 -17.63 41.21
C MET A 217 -43.81 -18.94 41.94
N ILE A 218 -43.63 -18.93 43.26
CA ILE A 218 -44.61 -19.30 44.31
C ILE A 218 -44.05 -18.87 45.67
#